data_AF-A0A924MKR8-F1
#
_entry.id   AF-A0A924MKR8-F1
#
_cell.length_a   1.000
_cell.length_b   1.000
_cell.length_c   1.000
_cell.angle_alpha   90.00
_cell.angle_beta   90.00
_cell.angle_gamma   90.00
#
_symmetry.space_group_name_H-M   'P 1'
#
loop_
_entity.id
_entity.type
_entity.pdbx_description
1 polymer ?
#
loop_
_entity_poly.entity_id
_entity_poly.type
_entity_poly.pdbx_seq_one_letter_code
_entity_poly.pdbx_strand_id
1 'polypeptide(L)'
;MTTAPNALLADTELPAFSAITSEQVVPAVQQTLADYQCLVDTLAVAAGQPSFDSLIAPLERMEERLGRVFAPVSHLHGVKDSPALREAYSTALEMITEHGSVLGQNRGLYEAVRSVRDGDGFAVLDRAQQTLVEDSVRDFELSGVALDEPARSRFRDIQNELSRVETE
;
A
#
# COMPACT_ATOMS: atom_id res chain seq x y z
N MET A 1 11.21 14.30 -25.43
CA MET A 1 10.82 12.96 -25.91
C MET A 1 9.48 12.66 -25.25
N THR A 2 8.41 12.48 -26.02
CA THR A 2 7.08 12.24 -25.48
C THR A 2 7.04 10.79 -25.00
N THR A 3 7.16 10.57 -23.70
CA THR A 3 7.04 9.24 -23.09
C THR A 3 5.67 8.69 -23.47
N ALA A 4 5.64 7.51 -24.11
CA ALA A 4 4.38 6.84 -24.38
C ALA A 4 3.61 6.62 -23.06
N PRO A 5 2.28 6.78 -23.04
CA PRO A 5 1.50 6.62 -21.81
C PRO A 5 1.70 5.20 -21.23
N ASN A 6 1.93 5.13 -19.91
CA ASN A 6 2.15 3.86 -19.22
C ASN A 6 0.83 3.08 -19.12
N ALA A 7 0.77 1.89 -19.73
CA ALA A 7 -0.44 1.07 -19.79
C ALA A 7 -0.93 0.63 -18.40
N LEU A 8 -0.02 0.50 -17.43
CA LEU A 8 -0.34 0.13 -16.04
C LEU A 8 -1.01 1.27 -15.26
N LEU A 9 -0.86 2.52 -15.70
CA LEU A 9 -1.47 3.70 -15.08
C LEU A 9 -2.77 4.14 -15.74
N ALA A 10 -3.22 3.43 -16.79
CA ALA A 10 -4.42 3.77 -17.51
C ALA A 10 -5.68 3.38 -16.71
N ASP A 11 -6.61 4.32 -16.54
CA ASP A 11 -7.89 4.05 -15.90
C ASP A 11 -8.84 3.33 -16.87
N THR A 12 -8.63 2.03 -17.01
CA THR A 12 -9.41 1.13 -17.88
C THR A 12 -10.06 0.05 -17.03
N GLU A 13 -11.27 -0.37 -17.42
CA GLU A 13 -12.03 -1.40 -16.70
C GLU A 13 -11.26 -2.73 -16.60
N LEU A 14 -10.49 -3.08 -17.64
CA LEU A 14 -9.70 -4.29 -17.71
C LEU A 14 -8.23 -3.97 -18.09
N PRO A 15 -7.24 -4.65 -17.49
CA PRO A 15 -5.84 -4.45 -17.85
C PRO A 15 -5.57 -4.74 -19.33
N ALA A 16 -4.92 -3.80 -20.02
CA ALA A 16 -4.50 -3.96 -21.40
C ALA A 16 -3.23 -4.82 -21.51
N PHE A 17 -3.33 -6.13 -21.20
CA PHE A 17 -2.17 -7.04 -21.10
C PHE A 17 -1.24 -7.03 -22.32
N SER A 18 -1.75 -6.81 -23.52
CA SER A 18 -0.95 -6.74 -24.75
C SER A 18 -0.06 -5.49 -24.85
N ALA A 19 -0.37 -4.45 -24.06
CA ALA A 19 0.34 -3.18 -24.04
C ALA A 19 1.31 -3.03 -22.85
N ILE A 20 1.30 -3.98 -21.91
CA ILE A 20 2.18 -3.99 -20.74
C ILE A 20 3.58 -4.47 -21.16
N THR A 21 4.61 -3.71 -20.82
CA THR A 21 6.01 -4.09 -21.00
C THR A 21 6.78 -4.07 -19.68
N SER A 22 7.91 -4.80 -19.60
CA SER A 22 8.76 -4.85 -18.40
C SER A 22 9.25 -3.46 -17.96
N GLU A 23 9.55 -2.58 -18.92
CA GLU A 23 10.09 -1.25 -18.69
C GLU A 23 9.05 -0.29 -18.07
N GLN A 24 7.76 -0.63 -18.16
CA GLN A 24 6.68 0.15 -17.57
C GLN A 24 6.45 -0.14 -16.09
N VAL A 25 6.87 -1.32 -15.62
CA VAL A 25 6.54 -1.84 -14.27
C VAL A 25 7.10 -0.94 -13.18
N VAL A 26 8.42 -0.77 -13.15
CA VAL A 26 9.09 0.02 -12.10
C VAL A 26 8.62 1.48 -12.09
N PRO A 27 8.53 2.19 -13.25
CA PRO A 27 7.99 3.56 -13.27
C PRO A 27 6.54 3.66 -12.80
N ALA A 28 5.68 2.69 -13.13
CA ALA A 28 4.28 2.71 -12.69
C ALA A 28 4.15 2.56 -11.17
N VAL A 29 4.92 1.63 -10.60
CA VAL A 29 4.94 1.39 -9.15
C VAL A 29 5.55 2.58 -8.42
N GLN A 30 6.69 3.11 -8.90
CA GLN A 30 7.30 4.32 -8.35
C GLN A 30 6.34 5.50 -8.29
N GLN A 31 5.62 5.77 -9.39
CA GLN A 31 4.66 6.85 -9.43
C GLN A 31 3.50 6.61 -8.46
N THR A 32 2.98 5.39 -8.40
CA THR A 32 1.84 5.06 -7.53
C THR A 32 2.21 5.15 -6.05
N LEU A 33 3.39 4.69 -5.66
CA LEU A 33 3.89 4.81 -4.29
C LEU A 33 4.21 6.27 -3.92
N ALA A 34 4.72 7.07 -4.85
CA ALA A 34 4.95 8.50 -4.61
C ALA A 34 3.62 9.25 -4.39
N ASP A 35 2.61 8.95 -5.19
CA ASP A 35 1.26 9.49 -5.01
C ASP A 35 0.67 9.05 -3.66
N TYR A 36 0.90 7.79 -3.25
CA TYR A 36 0.40 7.26 -1.97
C TYR A 36 1.07 7.99 -0.80
N GLN A 37 2.39 8.11 -0.83
CA GLN A 37 3.12 8.85 0.20
C GLN A 37 2.65 10.31 0.29
N CYS A 38 2.41 10.97 -0.85
CA CYS A 38 1.91 12.34 -0.88
C CYS A 38 0.52 12.47 -0.22
N LEU A 39 -0.37 11.49 -0.44
CA LEU A 39 -1.66 11.43 0.24
C LEU A 39 -1.47 11.28 1.76
N VAL A 40 -0.63 10.33 2.19
CA VAL A 40 -0.36 10.09 3.62
C VAL A 40 0.18 11.35 4.30
N ASP A 41 1.13 12.03 3.67
CA ASP A 41 1.71 13.28 4.19
C ASP A 41 0.65 14.39 4.29
N THR A 42 -0.24 14.48 3.30
CA THR A 42 -1.34 15.44 3.30
C THR A 42 -2.33 15.17 4.43
N LEU A 43 -2.66 13.89 4.67
CA LEU A 43 -3.57 13.48 5.74
C LEU A 43 -2.95 13.69 7.12
N ALA A 44 -1.63 13.55 7.25
CA ALA A 44 -0.91 13.79 8.50
C ALA A 44 -0.96 15.25 8.98
N VAL A 45 -1.14 16.21 8.07
CA VAL A 45 -1.23 17.65 8.39
C VAL A 45 -2.65 18.22 8.27
N ALA A 46 -3.63 17.39 7.90
CA ALA A 46 -5.01 17.81 7.74
C ALA A 46 -5.60 18.26 9.08
N ALA A 47 -6.26 19.42 9.09
CA ALA A 47 -6.93 19.94 10.29
C ALA A 47 -8.32 19.32 10.44
N GLY A 48 -8.66 18.89 11.65
CA GLY A 48 -9.98 18.34 11.99
C GLY A 48 -9.91 16.95 12.60
N GLN A 49 -11.07 16.43 13.00
CA GLN A 49 -11.18 15.03 13.42
C GLN A 49 -11.28 14.14 12.18
N PRO A 50 -10.40 13.14 12.02
CA PRO A 50 -10.48 12.24 10.88
C PRO A 50 -11.78 11.42 10.94
N SER A 51 -12.28 11.06 9.77
CA SER A 51 -13.49 10.28 9.56
C SER A 51 -13.23 9.19 8.54
N PHE A 52 -14.20 8.30 8.33
CA PHE A 52 -14.13 7.30 7.26
C PHE A 52 -13.85 7.96 5.90
N ASP A 53 -14.61 8.99 5.53
CA ASP A 53 -14.51 9.62 4.21
C ASP A 53 -13.24 10.47 4.03
N SER A 54 -12.73 11.06 5.12
CA SER A 54 -11.57 11.96 5.06
C SER A 54 -10.23 11.24 5.25
N LEU A 55 -10.21 10.04 5.82
CA LEU A 55 -8.98 9.29 6.10
C LEU A 55 -9.01 7.90 5.47
N ILE A 56 -9.99 7.06 5.83
CA ILE A 56 -10.00 5.63 5.49
C ILE A 56 -10.25 5.42 4.00
N ALA A 57 -11.31 6.02 3.44
CA ALA A 57 -11.64 5.86 2.03
C ALA A 57 -10.55 6.38 1.07
N PRO A 58 -9.87 7.51 1.33
CA PRO A 58 -8.71 7.92 0.53
C PRO A 58 -7.54 6.91 0.57
N LEU A 59 -7.21 6.36 1.74
CA LEU A 59 -6.15 5.35 1.88
C LEU A 59 -6.49 4.08 1.09
N GLU A 60 -7.71 3.57 1.26
CA GLU A 60 -8.23 2.39 0.54
C GLU A 60 -8.15 2.58 -0.99
N ARG A 61 -8.48 3.77 -1.50
CA ARG A 61 -8.37 4.06 -2.93
C ARG A 61 -6.92 4.00 -3.44
N MET A 62 -5.94 4.34 -2.62
CA MET A 62 -4.53 4.25 -3.01
C MET A 62 -4.02 2.81 -2.98
N GLU A 63 -4.47 2.02 -2.02
CA GLU A 63 -4.19 0.59 -1.96
C GLU A 63 -4.83 -0.16 -3.15
N GLU A 64 -6.08 0.15 -3.48
CA GLU A 64 -6.77 -0.36 -4.66
C GLU A 64 -6.03 0.01 -5.95
N ARG A 65 -5.60 1.28 -6.07
CA ARG A 65 -4.83 1.75 -7.23
C ARG A 65 -3.51 1.01 -7.36
N LEU A 66 -2.78 0.79 -6.26
CA LEU A 66 -1.56 -0.01 -6.26
C LEU A 66 -1.83 -1.45 -6.69
N GLY A 67 -2.93 -2.05 -6.20
CA GLY A 67 -3.41 -3.36 -6.62
C GLY A 67 -3.70 -3.42 -8.13
N ARG A 68 -4.40 -2.44 -8.69
CA ARG A 68 -4.68 -2.36 -10.14
C ARG A 68 -3.41 -2.24 -10.98
N VAL A 69 -2.38 -1.57 -10.47
CA VAL A 69 -1.08 -1.44 -11.13
C VAL A 69 -0.29 -2.76 -11.06
N PHE A 70 -0.26 -3.41 -9.90
CA PHE A 70 0.65 -4.54 -9.68
C PHE A 70 0.05 -5.92 -9.98
N ALA A 71 -1.25 -6.12 -9.80
CA ALA A 71 -1.90 -7.40 -10.07
C ALA A 71 -1.70 -7.92 -11.51
N PRO A 72 -1.77 -7.07 -12.58
CA PRO A 72 -1.47 -7.52 -13.94
C PRO A 72 -0.02 -7.95 -14.12
N VAL A 73 0.91 -7.28 -13.44
CA VAL A 73 2.35 -7.62 -13.47
C VAL A 73 2.58 -8.96 -12.79
N SER A 74 2.01 -9.17 -11.60
CA SER A 74 2.06 -10.43 -10.87
C SER A 74 1.48 -11.59 -11.70
N HIS A 75 0.35 -11.35 -12.37
CA HIS A 75 -0.24 -12.33 -13.28
C HIS A 75 0.71 -12.68 -14.43
N LEU A 76 1.26 -11.67 -15.13
CA LEU A 76 2.21 -11.89 -16.23
C LEU A 76 3.47 -12.63 -15.78
N HIS A 77 3.97 -12.35 -14.57
CA HIS A 77 5.10 -13.09 -14.00
C HIS A 77 4.75 -14.59 -13.82
N GLY A 78 3.51 -14.92 -13.47
CA GLY A 78 3.06 -16.30 -13.32
C GLY A 78 2.78 -17.04 -14.65
N VAL A 79 2.32 -16.34 -15.69
CA VAL A 79 1.82 -17.00 -16.93
C VAL A 79 2.64 -16.69 -18.19
N LYS A 80 3.49 -15.67 -18.16
CA LYS A 80 4.28 -15.18 -19.32
C LYS A 80 5.62 -14.60 -18.86
N ASP A 81 6.33 -15.37 -18.02
CA ASP A 81 7.59 -14.93 -17.43
C ASP A 81 8.68 -14.66 -18.48
N SER A 82 9.59 -13.75 -18.17
CA SER A 82 10.80 -13.48 -18.93
C SER A 82 11.87 -12.89 -18.01
N PRO A 83 13.18 -12.98 -18.35
CA PRO A 83 14.22 -12.40 -17.50
C PRO A 83 14.00 -10.91 -17.18
N ALA A 84 13.60 -10.11 -18.18
CA ALA A 84 13.33 -8.68 -18.00
C ALA A 84 12.09 -8.44 -17.12
N LEU A 85 11.03 -9.24 -17.28
CA LEU A 85 9.84 -9.12 -16.42
C LEU A 85 10.13 -9.55 -14.99
N ARG A 86 10.94 -10.60 -14.79
CA ARG A 86 11.32 -11.09 -13.46
C ARG A 86 12.11 -10.04 -12.69
N GLU A 87 13.10 -9.41 -13.34
CA GLU A 87 13.87 -8.31 -12.75
C GLU A 87 12.94 -7.15 -12.35
N ALA A 88 12.09 -6.71 -13.27
CA ALA A 88 11.17 -5.61 -13.00
C ALA A 88 10.13 -5.94 -11.90
N TYR A 89 9.64 -7.18 -11.86
CA TYR A 89 8.74 -7.69 -10.82
C TYR A 89 9.43 -7.70 -9.45
N SER A 90 10.64 -8.26 -9.36
CA SER A 90 11.39 -8.31 -8.10
C SER A 90 11.67 -6.91 -7.55
N THR A 91 12.12 -5.98 -8.39
CA THR A 91 12.34 -4.58 -7.98
C THR A 91 11.04 -3.92 -7.52
N ALA A 92 9.95 -4.09 -8.27
CA ALA A 92 8.66 -3.52 -7.88
C ALA A 92 8.12 -4.12 -6.57
N LEU A 93 8.25 -5.43 -6.38
CA LEU A 93 7.83 -6.11 -5.16
C LEU A 93 8.61 -5.60 -3.94
N GLU A 94 9.93 -5.46 -4.06
CA GLU A 94 10.78 -4.90 -3.00
C GLU A 94 10.32 -3.50 -2.59
N MET A 95 10.04 -2.64 -3.57
CA MET A 95 9.51 -1.29 -3.33
C MET A 95 8.16 -1.27 -2.61
N ILE A 96 7.24 -2.16 -3.01
CA ILE A 96 5.91 -2.28 -2.40
C ILE A 96 6.03 -2.77 -0.96
N THR A 97 6.86 -3.78 -0.71
CA THR A 97 7.09 -4.34 0.61
C THR A 97 7.72 -3.31 1.56
N GLU A 98 8.72 -2.56 1.09
CA GLU A 98 9.34 -1.48 1.88
C GLU A 98 8.32 -0.40 2.22
N HIS A 99 7.54 0.06 1.23
CA HIS A 99 6.51 1.06 1.45
C HIS A 99 5.46 0.59 2.48
N GLY A 100 4.97 -0.65 2.34
CA GLY A 100 4.01 -1.24 3.28
C GLY A 100 4.58 -1.35 4.70
N SER A 101 5.86 -1.71 4.85
CA SER A 101 6.55 -1.78 6.14
C SER A 101 6.66 -0.41 6.81
N VAL A 102 7.05 0.62 6.04
CA VAL A 102 7.12 2.01 6.52
C VAL A 102 5.74 2.51 6.93
N LEU A 103 4.73 2.29 6.08
CA LEU A 103 3.36 2.72 6.33
C LEU A 103 2.79 2.03 7.57
N GLY A 104 2.95 0.71 7.68
CA GLY A 104 2.51 -0.07 8.84
C GLY A 104 3.17 0.39 10.14
N GLN A 105 4.39 0.90 10.10
CA GLN A 105 5.09 1.47 11.26
C GLN A 105 4.75 2.94 11.55
N ASN A 106 3.86 3.57 10.77
CA ASN A 106 3.48 4.96 10.97
C ASN A 106 2.52 5.12 12.15
N ARG A 107 3.06 5.51 13.31
CA ARG A 107 2.29 5.68 14.54
C ARG A 107 1.23 6.79 14.47
N GLY A 108 1.54 7.89 13.77
CA GLY A 108 0.59 8.98 13.60
C GLY A 108 -0.63 8.54 12.77
N LEU A 109 -0.39 7.78 11.70
CA LEU A 109 -1.45 7.21 10.89
C LEU A 109 -2.27 6.17 11.67
N TYR A 110 -1.62 5.29 12.42
CA TYR A 110 -2.30 4.34 13.30
C TYR A 110 -3.21 5.04 14.31
N GLU A 111 -2.72 6.09 14.99
CA GLU A 111 -3.51 6.86 15.96
C GLU A 111 -4.70 7.55 15.29
N ALA A 112 -4.52 8.07 14.08
CA ALA A 112 -5.60 8.67 13.30
C ALA A 112 -6.66 7.64 12.91
N VAL A 113 -6.27 6.46 12.41
CA VAL A 113 -7.21 5.37 12.07
C VAL A 113 -7.94 4.87 13.32
N ARG A 114 -7.24 4.71 14.44
CA ARG A 114 -7.85 4.32 15.72
C ARG A 114 -8.88 5.35 16.19
N SER A 115 -8.62 6.64 15.99
CA SER A 115 -9.58 7.69 16.35
C SER A 115 -10.86 7.66 15.51
N VAL A 116 -10.80 7.17 14.26
CA VAL A 116 -12.00 6.93 13.45
C VAL A 116 -12.83 5.80 14.05
N ARG A 117 -12.19 4.70 14.47
CA ARG A 117 -12.86 3.56 15.14
C ARG A 117 -13.50 3.96 16.47
N ASP A 118 -12.79 4.74 17.27
CA ASP A 118 -13.21 5.12 18.62
C ASP A 118 -14.17 6.31 18.65
N GLY A 119 -14.41 6.97 17.50
CA GLY A 119 -15.24 8.15 17.38
C GLY A 119 -16.74 7.85 17.20
N ASP A 120 -17.58 8.84 17.51
CA ASP A 120 -19.05 8.74 17.44
C ASP A 120 -19.57 8.37 16.04
N GLY A 121 -18.83 8.72 14.99
CA GLY A 121 -19.17 8.43 13.61
C GLY A 121 -19.06 6.96 13.23
N PHE A 122 -18.34 6.12 13.99
CA PHE A 122 -18.13 4.71 13.66
C PHE A 122 -19.43 3.90 13.71
N ALA A 123 -20.26 4.13 14.73
CA ALA A 123 -21.48 3.36 14.97
C ALA A 123 -22.56 3.55 13.88
N VAL A 124 -22.47 4.61 13.08
CA VAL A 124 -23.41 4.92 11.99
C VAL A 124 -22.91 4.46 10.61
N LEU A 125 -21.66 4.01 10.51
CA LEU A 125 -21.13 3.40 9.29
C LEU A 125 -21.86 2.09 8.97
N ASP A 126 -21.92 1.73 7.69
CA ASP A 126 -22.41 0.40 7.32
C ASP A 126 -21.42 -0.71 7.73
N ARG A 127 -21.85 -1.97 7.63
CA ARG A 127 -21.03 -3.09 8.09
C ARG A 127 -19.71 -3.21 7.33
N ALA A 128 -19.69 -2.94 6.02
CA ALA A 128 -18.47 -3.06 5.22
C ALA A 128 -17.46 -1.98 5.61
N GLN A 129 -17.93 -0.75 5.80
CA GLN A 129 -17.12 0.37 6.26
C GLN A 129 -16.56 0.13 7.67
N GLN A 130 -17.39 -0.38 8.60
CA GLN A 130 -16.92 -0.75 9.94
C GLN A 130 -15.82 -1.81 9.87
N THR A 131 -16.03 -2.87 9.07
CA THR A 131 -15.03 -3.94 8.91
C THR A 131 -13.73 -3.41 8.34
N LEU A 132 -13.76 -2.52 7.35
CA LEU A 132 -12.55 -1.92 6.79
C LEU A 132 -11.74 -1.15 7.85
N VAL A 133 -12.42 -0.36 8.70
CA VAL A 133 -11.77 0.36 9.80
C VAL A 133 -11.20 -0.60 10.84
N GLU A 134 -11.98 -1.62 11.24
CA GLU A 134 -11.56 -2.65 12.20
C GLU A 134 -10.31 -3.41 11.71
N ASP A 135 -10.34 -3.84 10.46
CA ASP A 135 -9.25 -4.58 9.81
C ASP A 135 -8.01 -3.68 9.66
N SER A 136 -8.19 -2.42 9.27
CA SER A 136 -7.08 -1.46 9.20
C SER A 136 -6.39 -1.32 10.57
N VAL A 137 -7.14 -1.16 11.66
CA VAL A 137 -6.55 -1.10 13.01
C VAL A 137 -5.82 -2.39 13.37
N ARG A 138 -6.44 -3.55 13.10
CA ARG A 138 -5.82 -4.86 13.34
C ARG A 138 -4.50 -4.99 12.59
N ASP A 139 -4.46 -4.60 11.33
CA ASP A 139 -3.30 -4.79 10.46
C ASP A 139 -2.14 -3.86 10.88
N PHE A 140 -2.44 -2.65 11.37
CA PHE A 140 -1.48 -1.80 12.07
C PHE A 140 -0.94 -2.48 13.35
N GLU A 141 -1.80 -3.07 14.19
CA GLU A 141 -1.35 -3.75 15.41
C GLU A 141 -0.47 -4.97 15.08
N LEU A 142 -0.81 -5.72 14.03
CA LEU A 142 -0.03 -6.86 13.53
C LEU A 142 1.30 -6.44 12.89
N SER A 143 1.41 -5.20 12.41
CA SER A 143 2.68 -4.62 11.98
C SER A 143 3.61 -4.32 13.16
N GLY A 144 3.13 -4.40 14.41
CA GLY A 144 3.90 -4.09 15.61
C GLY A 144 3.99 -2.60 15.95
N VAL A 145 3.20 -1.73 15.30
CA VAL A 145 3.22 -0.27 15.57
C VAL A 145 2.77 0.11 16.97
N ALA A 146 1.90 -0.72 17.58
CA ALA A 146 1.35 -0.53 18.91
C ALA A 146 2.32 -0.95 20.04
N LEU A 147 3.47 -1.55 19.70
CA LEU A 147 4.48 -1.95 20.68
C LEU A 147 5.26 -0.73 21.18
N ASP A 148 5.58 -0.73 22.47
CA ASP A 148 6.54 0.22 23.06
C ASP A 148 7.99 -0.27 22.89
N GLU A 149 8.96 0.64 23.03
CA GLU A 149 10.37 0.26 23.08
C GLU A 149 10.69 -0.51 24.38
N PRO A 150 11.56 -1.54 24.35
CA PRO A 150 12.38 -1.98 23.21
C PRO A 150 11.72 -3.05 22.31
N ALA A 151 10.48 -3.46 22.59
CA ALA A 151 9.80 -4.54 21.87
C ALA A 151 9.57 -4.18 20.40
N ARG A 152 9.28 -2.91 20.11
CA ARG A 152 9.09 -2.41 18.76
C ARG A 152 10.36 -2.53 17.90
N SER A 153 11.51 -2.09 18.40
CA SER A 153 12.78 -2.27 17.68
C SER A 153 13.08 -3.73 17.41
N ARG A 154 12.85 -4.62 18.40
CA ARG A 154 13.02 -6.06 18.21
C ARG A 154 12.09 -6.63 17.15
N PHE A 155 10.84 -6.19 17.08
CA PHE A 155 9.89 -6.64 16.05
C PHE A 155 10.40 -6.28 14.66
N ARG A 156 10.86 -5.04 14.47
CA ARG A 156 11.44 -4.58 13.19
C ARG A 156 12.66 -5.42 12.78
N ASP A 157 13.55 -5.73 13.73
CA ASP A 157 14.72 -6.56 13.44
C ASP A 157 14.33 -7.97 12.98
N ILE A 158 13.30 -8.57 13.60
CA ILE A 158 12.77 -9.88 13.21
C ILE A 158 12.15 -9.84 11.81
N GLN A 159 11.35 -8.82 11.50
CA GLN A 159 10.74 -8.68 10.17
C GLN A 159 11.79 -8.53 9.07
N ASN A 160 12.84 -7.74 9.33
CA ASN A 160 13.96 -7.60 8.41
C ASN A 160 14.71 -8.92 8.19
N GLU A 161 14.93 -9.70 9.25
CA GLU A 161 15.56 -11.02 9.14
C GLU A 161 14.69 -12.02 8.38
N LEU A 162 13.38 -12.04 8.64
CA LEU A 162 12.43 -12.90 7.95
C LEU A 162 12.42 -12.63 6.44
N SER A 163 12.32 -11.36 6.04
CA SER A 163 12.35 -10.94 4.64
C SER A 163 13.61 -11.42 3.91
N ARG A 164 14.77 -11.35 4.58
CA ARG A 164 16.03 -11.85 4.02
C ARG A 164 16.00 -13.37 3.81
N VAL A 165 15.54 -14.13 4.80
CA VAL A 165 15.58 -15.61 4.77
C VAL A 165 14.53 -16.20 3.81
N GLU A 166 13.42 -15.51 3.56
CA GLU A 166 12.43 -15.95 2.54
C GLU A 166 12.91 -15.71 1.10
N THR A 167 13.88 -14.82 0.90
CA THR A 167 14.42 -14.47 -0.42
C THR A 167 15.68 -15.29 -0.80
N GLU A 168 16.31 -15.96 0.16
CA GLU A 168 17.49 -16.85 0.00
C GLU A 168 17.10 -18.30 -0.34
#